data_AF-A0A2Z6S442-F1
#
_entry.id   AF-A0A2Z6S442-F1
#
_cell.length_a   1.000
_cell.length_b   1.000
_cell.length_c   1.000
_cell.angle_alpha   90.00
_cell.angle_beta   90.00
_cell.angle_gamma   90.00
#
_symmetry.space_group_name_H-M   'P 1'
#
loop_
_entity.id
_entity.type
_entity.pdbx_description
1 polymer ?
#
loop_
_entity_poly.entity_id
_entity_poly.type
_entity_poly.pdbx_seq_one_letter_code
_entity_poly.pdbx_strand_id
1 'polypeptide(L)'
;MELVRNNNELNKKFTGEITKINSRDAGYVDFDQLSVANHSSSSESSSSRLSDSSLEENRNHFKRVFDSNKEEGENLDYAFETVRRKIHQLTGEKIGKETVKNFYYGRGDPKFRIVMSIMRWVDSKEFNGSLDNNAE
;
A
#
# COMPACT_ATOMS: atom_id res chain seq x y z
N MET A 1 20.84 8.88 -47.39
CA MET A 1 20.93 9.83 -46.24
C MET A 1 19.64 9.96 -45.45
N GLU A 2 18.48 9.56 -45.99
CA GLU A 2 17.16 9.74 -45.36
C GLU A 2 16.89 8.77 -44.20
N LEU A 3 17.34 7.51 -44.30
CA LEU A 3 17.21 6.50 -43.24
C LEU A 3 17.89 6.88 -41.92
N VAL A 4 19.05 7.53 -41.99
CA VAL A 4 19.82 7.96 -40.79
C VAL A 4 19.06 9.07 -40.04
N ARG A 5 18.36 9.94 -40.78
CA ARG A 5 17.56 11.03 -40.20
C ARG A 5 16.34 10.48 -39.45
N ASN A 6 15.62 9.53 -40.06
CA ASN A 6 14.44 8.91 -39.46
C ASN A 6 14.78 8.15 -38.16
N ASN A 7 15.91 7.43 -38.13
CA ASN A 7 16.34 6.74 -36.92
C ASN A 7 16.68 7.70 -35.77
N ASN A 8 17.27 8.85 -36.07
CA ASN A 8 17.58 9.85 -35.05
C ASN A 8 16.32 10.51 -34.47
N GLU A 9 15.31 10.76 -35.30
CA GLU A 9 14.02 11.29 -34.84
C GLU A 9 13.24 10.28 -33.99
N LEU A 10 13.25 9.00 -34.39
CA LEU A 10 12.64 7.92 -33.60
C LEU A 10 13.32 7.77 -32.24
N ASN A 11 14.66 7.81 -32.18
CA ASN A 11 15.38 7.73 -30.91
C ASN A 11 15.05 8.89 -29.98
N LYS A 12 14.99 10.13 -30.50
CA LYS A 12 14.60 11.29 -29.68
C LYS A 12 13.18 11.17 -29.13
N LYS A 13 12.24 10.66 -29.94
CA LYS A 13 10.85 10.45 -29.51
C LYS A 13 10.76 9.37 -28.44
N PHE A 14 11.50 8.27 -28.59
CA PHE A 14 11.50 7.16 -27.64
C PHE A 14 12.10 7.57 -26.28
N THR A 15 13.24 8.27 -26.28
CA THR A 15 13.85 8.79 -25.04
C THR A 15 12.91 9.75 -24.31
N GLY A 16 12.22 10.63 -25.03
CA GLY A 16 11.25 11.57 -24.44
C GLY A 16 10.05 10.87 -23.77
N GLU A 17 9.54 9.78 -24.35
CA GLU A 17 8.46 8.98 -23.73
C GLU A 17 8.92 8.25 -22.47
N ILE A 18 10.14 7.69 -22.45
CA ILE A 18 10.72 7.05 -21.25
C ILE A 18 10.84 8.07 -20.10
N THR A 19 11.30 9.29 -20.39
CA THR A 19 11.40 10.35 -19.37
C THR A 19 10.02 10.71 -18.79
N LYS A 20 8.97 10.82 -19.62
CA LYS A 20 7.61 11.12 -19.17
C LYS A 20 7.01 10.03 -18.28
N ILE A 21 7.29 8.76 -18.60
CA ILE A 21 6.84 7.62 -17.79
C ILE A 21 7.52 7.66 -16.42
N ASN A 22 8.83 7.87 -16.38
CA ASN A 22 9.59 7.94 -15.13
C ASN A 22 9.23 9.17 -14.26
N SER A 23 8.73 10.26 -14.85
CA SER A 23 8.22 11.40 -14.09
C SER A 23 6.81 11.19 -13.50
N ARG A 24 6.02 10.23 -14.01
CA ARG A 24 4.68 9.93 -13.47
C ARG A 24 4.70 9.06 -12.20
N ASP A 25 5.82 8.41 -11.91
CA ASP A 25 5.96 7.51 -10.74
C ASP A 25 6.32 8.26 -9.44
N ALA A 26 6.56 9.57 -9.50
CA ALA A 26 6.84 10.42 -8.33
C ALA A 26 5.59 11.14 -7.78
N GLY A 27 4.39 10.82 -8.28
CA GLY A 27 3.14 11.42 -7.84
C GLY A 27 2.53 10.70 -6.63
N TYR A 28 2.90 11.13 -5.43
CA TYR A 28 2.07 10.93 -4.25
C TYR A 28 0.69 11.55 -4.55
N VAL A 29 -0.35 10.72 -4.67
CA VAL A 29 -1.73 11.22 -4.74
C VAL A 29 -2.10 11.70 -3.35
N ASP A 30 -1.98 13.01 -3.13
CA ASP A 30 -2.51 13.69 -1.96
C ASP A 30 -4.04 13.77 -2.11
N PHE A 31 -4.76 12.99 -1.30
CA PHE A 31 -6.21 12.78 -1.44
C PHE A 31 -7.07 13.88 -0.82
N ASP A 32 -6.48 15.02 -0.45
CA ASP A 32 -7.18 16.13 0.23
C ASP A 32 -8.02 17.03 -0.70
N GLN A 33 -8.17 16.71 -2.00
CA GLN A 33 -8.90 17.55 -2.97
C GLN A 33 -10.27 17.03 -3.44
N LEU A 34 -10.98 16.25 -2.62
CA LEU A 34 -12.43 16.01 -2.82
C LEU A 34 -13.26 17.06 -2.07
N SER A 35 -13.20 18.32 -2.49
CA SER A 35 -14.11 19.37 -2.00
C SER A 35 -14.51 20.33 -3.12
N VAL A 36 -15.54 19.96 -3.89
CA VAL A 36 -16.47 20.93 -4.50
C VAL A 36 -17.77 20.25 -4.96
N ALA A 37 -18.82 20.34 -4.14
CA ALA A 37 -20.19 20.65 -4.59
C ALA A 37 -21.11 20.85 -3.37
N ASN A 38 -21.69 22.05 -3.26
CA ASN A 38 -22.57 22.54 -2.21
C ASN A 38 -23.92 21.82 -2.15
N HIS A 39 -24.38 21.45 -0.95
CA HIS A 39 -25.78 21.63 -0.51
C HIS A 39 -25.84 21.82 1.02
N SER A 40 -26.45 22.93 1.46
CA SER A 40 -26.61 23.29 2.86
C SER A 40 -27.47 22.28 3.64
N SER A 41 -26.87 21.65 4.64
CA SER A 41 -27.51 21.28 5.90
C SER A 41 -26.41 21.03 6.93
N SER A 42 -26.44 21.81 8.01
CA SER A 42 -25.54 21.66 9.15
C SER A 42 -25.79 20.32 9.83
N SER A 43 -24.95 19.35 9.48
CA SER A 43 -24.66 18.17 10.30
C SER A 43 -23.13 18.15 10.43
N GLU A 44 -22.66 18.07 11.65
CA GLU A 44 -21.25 18.11 12.01
C GLU A 44 -20.44 17.07 11.21
N SER A 45 -19.24 17.46 10.77
CA SER A 45 -18.37 16.78 9.81
C SER A 45 -18.34 15.25 9.95
N SER A 46 -18.75 14.56 8.90
CA SER A 46 -18.48 13.13 8.70
C SER A 46 -16.99 12.88 8.41
N SER A 47 -16.21 12.93 9.49
CA SER A 47 -15.17 11.98 9.88
C SER A 47 -14.23 11.45 8.79
N SER A 48 -12.99 11.93 8.80
CA SER A 48 -11.81 11.29 8.20
C SER A 48 -11.39 9.98 8.89
N ARG A 49 -12.30 9.32 9.62
CA ARG A 49 -12.07 8.06 10.34
C ARG A 49 -12.73 6.93 9.56
N LEU A 50 -12.01 5.82 9.37
CA LEU A 50 -12.57 4.61 8.79
C LEU A 50 -13.79 4.17 9.59
N SER A 51 -14.83 3.72 8.90
CA SER A 51 -15.95 3.05 9.55
C SER A 51 -15.45 1.81 10.29
N ASP A 52 -16.08 1.49 11.42
CA ASP A 52 -15.70 0.34 12.26
C ASP A 52 -15.70 -0.97 11.46
N SER A 53 -16.68 -1.16 10.56
CA SER A 53 -16.77 -2.33 9.68
C SER A 53 -15.57 -2.46 8.72
N SER A 54 -15.18 -1.37 8.05
CA SER A 54 -14.03 -1.35 7.15
C SER A 54 -12.71 -1.59 7.89
N LEU A 55 -12.59 -1.08 9.12
CA LEU A 55 -11.43 -1.33 9.96
C LEU A 55 -11.36 -2.81 10.40
N GLU A 56 -12.49 -3.40 10.77
CA GLU A 56 -12.59 -4.81 11.16
C GLU A 56 -12.26 -5.75 10.00
N GLU A 57 -12.78 -5.49 8.80
CA GLU A 57 -12.46 -6.23 7.58
C GLU A 57 -10.94 -6.21 7.30
N ASN A 58 -10.34 -5.01 7.33
CA ASN A 58 -8.90 -4.82 7.19
C ASN A 58 -8.09 -5.62 8.22
N ARG A 59 -8.53 -5.66 9.48
CA ARG A 59 -7.87 -6.46 10.53
C ARG A 59 -7.96 -7.95 10.25
N ASN A 60 -9.12 -8.44 9.82
CA ASN A 60 -9.32 -9.84 9.48
C ASN A 60 -8.45 -10.27 8.29
N HIS A 61 -8.36 -9.42 7.27
CA HIS A 61 -7.50 -9.66 6.10
C HIS A 61 -6.03 -9.73 6.48
N PHE A 62 -5.55 -8.75 7.24
CA PHE A 62 -4.20 -8.75 7.79
C PHE A 62 -3.93 -10.01 8.61
N LYS A 63 -4.84 -10.39 9.52
CA LYS A 63 -4.68 -11.55 10.38
C LYS A 63 -4.53 -12.83 9.56
N ARG A 64 -5.36 -13.02 8.52
CA ARG A 64 -5.25 -14.18 7.62
C ARG A 64 -3.89 -14.23 6.92
N VAL A 65 -3.47 -13.14 6.30
CA VAL A 65 -2.20 -13.08 5.57
C VAL A 65 -1.01 -13.26 6.52
N PHE A 66 -1.07 -12.65 7.70
CA PHE A 66 -0.09 -12.84 8.76
C PHE A 66 0.00 -14.30 9.19
N ASP A 67 -1.14 -14.92 9.53
CA ASP A 67 -1.20 -16.30 10.01
C ASP A 67 -0.73 -17.32 8.96
N SER A 68 -0.87 -17.02 7.65
CA SER A 68 -0.37 -17.84 6.54
C SER A 68 1.11 -17.61 6.19
N ASN A 69 1.66 -16.44 6.51
CA ASN A 69 3.06 -16.10 6.20
C ASN A 69 4.02 -16.36 7.38
N LYS A 70 3.48 -16.67 8.55
CA LYS A 70 4.26 -17.08 9.72
C LYS A 70 4.64 -18.56 9.62
N GLU A 71 5.86 -18.90 10.02
CA GLU A 71 6.29 -20.28 10.15
C GLU A 71 5.60 -20.95 11.37
N GLU A 72 5.28 -22.25 11.25
CA GLU A 72 4.72 -23.00 12.38
C GLU A 72 5.71 -23.06 13.54
N GLY A 73 5.28 -22.65 14.73
CA GLY A 73 6.13 -22.57 15.92
C GLY A 73 6.96 -21.29 16.06
N GLU A 74 6.86 -20.35 15.11
CA GLU A 74 7.57 -19.08 15.23
C GLU A 74 7.03 -18.23 16.39
N ASN A 75 7.94 -17.53 17.08
CA ASN A 75 7.55 -16.58 18.11
C ASN A 75 6.83 -15.39 17.46
N LEU A 76 5.58 -15.14 17.86
CA LEU A 76 4.79 -14.00 17.40
C LEU A 76 5.51 -12.65 17.56
N ASP A 77 6.34 -12.50 18.59
CA ASP A 77 7.10 -11.26 18.79
C ASP A 77 8.10 -11.00 17.64
N TYR A 78 8.78 -12.06 17.19
CA TYR A 78 9.67 -12.02 16.04
C TYR A 78 8.90 -11.86 14.71
N ALA A 79 7.72 -12.46 14.61
CA ALA A 79 6.82 -12.30 13.47
C ALA A 79 6.38 -10.83 13.30
N PHE A 80 5.89 -10.20 14.39
CA PHE A 80 5.51 -8.79 14.39
C PHE A 80 6.71 -7.88 14.09
N GLU A 81 7.88 -8.20 14.64
CA GLU A 81 9.15 -7.52 14.32
C GLU A 81 9.46 -7.57 12.82
N THR A 82 9.30 -8.74 12.21
CA THR A 82 9.55 -8.94 10.78
C THR A 82 8.57 -8.15 9.92
N VAL A 83 7.28 -8.18 10.25
CA VAL A 83 6.25 -7.45 9.52
C VAL A 83 6.46 -5.95 9.61
N ARG A 84 6.79 -5.40 10.80
CA ARG A 84 7.07 -3.96 10.95
C ARG A 84 8.23 -3.51 10.03
N ARG A 85 9.28 -4.34 9.92
CA ARG A 85 10.45 -4.05 9.06
C ARG A 85 10.08 -4.09 7.59
N LYS A 86 9.30 -5.07 7.16
CA LYS A 86 8.80 -5.18 5.78
C LYS A 86 7.90 -3.99 5.42
N ILE A 87 7.01 -3.57 6.31
CA ILE A 87 6.18 -2.36 6.10
C ILE A 87 7.08 -1.12 5.95
N HIS A 88 8.11 -0.97 6.79
CA HIS A 88 9.05 0.14 6.67
C HIS A 88 9.79 0.13 5.33
N GLN A 89 10.23 -1.03 4.86
CA GLN A 89 10.90 -1.17 3.56
C GLN A 89 9.97 -0.84 2.38
N LEU A 90 8.69 -1.25 2.45
CA LEU A 90 7.72 -1.05 1.38
C LEU A 90 7.15 0.38 1.30
N THR A 91 7.05 1.06 2.44
CA THR A 91 6.30 2.33 2.55
C THR A 91 7.13 3.50 3.05
N GLY A 92 8.32 3.24 3.60
CA GLY A 92 9.12 4.24 4.33
C GLY A 92 8.56 4.58 5.72
N GLU A 93 7.35 4.15 6.06
CA GLU A 93 6.69 4.49 7.32
C GLU A 93 7.35 3.76 8.49
N LYS A 94 7.70 4.50 9.55
CA LYS A 94 8.24 3.92 10.78
C LYS A 94 7.09 3.63 11.75
N ILE A 95 6.61 2.39 11.74
CA ILE A 95 5.60 1.92 12.71
C ILE A 95 6.24 1.09 13.82
N GLY A 96 5.66 1.14 15.02
CA GLY A 96 6.10 0.34 16.15
C GLY A 96 5.63 -1.11 16.04
N LYS A 97 6.39 -2.05 16.62
CA LYS A 97 5.97 -3.46 16.75
C LYS A 97 4.62 -3.58 17.45
N GLU A 98 4.43 -2.79 18.52
CA GLU A 98 3.18 -2.79 19.28
C GLU A 98 1.99 -2.31 18.44
N THR A 99 2.22 -1.43 17.46
CA THR A 99 1.17 -1.01 16.51
C THR A 99 0.71 -2.19 15.65
N VAL A 100 1.64 -2.98 15.12
CA VAL A 100 1.33 -4.19 14.33
C VAL A 100 0.59 -5.22 15.18
N LYS A 101 1.06 -5.44 16.41
CA LYS A 101 0.44 -6.34 17.38
C LYS A 101 -0.98 -5.91 17.76
N ASN A 102 -1.19 -4.62 18.02
CA ASN A 102 -2.52 -4.07 18.29
C ASN A 102 -3.43 -4.19 17.06
N PHE A 103 -2.88 -4.05 15.86
CA PHE A 103 -3.63 -4.28 14.64
C PHE A 103 -4.13 -5.73 14.55
N TYR A 104 -3.24 -6.70 14.80
CA TYR A 104 -3.52 -8.14 14.84
C TYR A 104 -4.63 -8.52 15.83
N TYR A 105 -4.55 -8.02 17.07
CA TYR A 105 -5.48 -8.37 18.14
C TYR A 105 -6.75 -7.51 18.19
N GLY A 106 -7.02 -6.69 17.17
CA GLY A 106 -8.22 -5.85 17.16
C GLY A 106 -8.20 -4.70 18.18
N ARG A 107 -7.03 -4.31 18.69
CA ARG A 107 -6.91 -3.28 19.74
C ARG A 107 -6.68 -1.89 19.17
N GLY A 108 -7.26 -0.89 19.84
CA GLY A 108 -7.10 0.54 19.55
C GLY A 108 -7.76 1.01 18.25
N ASP A 109 -7.63 2.31 17.97
CA ASP A 109 -8.11 2.97 16.75
C ASP A 109 -6.90 3.50 15.96
N PRO A 110 -6.36 2.72 15.00
CA PRO A 110 -5.18 3.12 14.25
C PRO A 110 -5.51 4.25 13.28
N LYS A 111 -4.59 5.21 13.16
CA LYS A 111 -4.70 6.28 12.15
C LYS A 111 -4.76 5.68 10.74
N PHE A 112 -5.48 6.34 9.84
CA PHE A 112 -5.64 5.91 8.45
C PHE A 112 -4.31 5.59 7.74
N ARG A 113 -3.27 6.43 7.90
CA ARG A 113 -1.92 6.17 7.35
C ARG A 113 -1.33 4.84 7.80
N ILE A 114 -1.54 4.46 9.06
CA ILE A 114 -1.06 3.18 9.61
C ILE A 114 -1.80 2.02 8.96
N VAL A 115 -3.14 2.12 8.85
CA VAL A 115 -3.96 1.10 8.18
C VAL A 115 -3.50 0.90 6.75
N MET A 116 -3.30 2.00 6.01
CA MET A 116 -2.82 1.97 4.64
C MET A 116 -1.42 1.32 4.52
N SER A 117 -0.48 1.66 5.40
CA SER A 117 0.85 1.02 5.40
C SER A 117 0.79 -0.48 5.66
N ILE A 118 -0.11 -0.93 6.53
CA ILE A 118 -0.33 -2.36 6.81
C ILE A 118 -0.98 -3.04 5.59
N MET A 119 -2.02 -2.45 5.00
CA MET A 119 -2.69 -3.03 3.82
C MET A 119 -1.75 -3.14 2.62
N ARG A 120 -0.86 -2.17 2.37
CA ARG A 120 0.18 -2.29 1.34
C ARG A 120 1.08 -3.51 1.52
N TRP A 121 1.36 -3.89 2.78
CA TRP A 121 2.10 -5.13 3.04
C TRP A 121 1.24 -6.36 2.79
N VAL A 122 -0.04 -6.35 3.17
CA VAL A 122 -1.00 -7.43 2.89
C VAL A 122 -1.08 -7.68 1.38
N ASP A 123 -1.30 -6.63 0.58
CA ASP A 123 -1.36 -6.71 -0.89
C ASP A 123 -0.06 -7.28 -1.49
N SER A 124 1.09 -6.90 -0.94
CA SER A 124 2.40 -7.40 -1.39
C SER A 124 2.60 -8.89 -1.13
N LYS A 125 1.86 -9.50 -0.20
CA LYS A 125 1.93 -10.93 0.10
C LYS A 125 1.03 -11.75 -0.78
N GLU A 126 -0.13 -11.22 -1.15
CA GLU A 126 -1.05 -11.91 -2.05
C GLU A 126 -0.52 -11.93 -3.49
N PHE A 127 0.15 -10.85 -3.93
CA PHE A 127 0.72 -10.80 -5.29
C PHE A 127 1.91 -11.76 -5.48
N ASN A 128 2.70 -12.01 -4.44
CA ASN A 128 3.85 -12.92 -4.51
C ASN A 128 3.45 -14.41 -4.52
N GLY A 129 2.24 -14.76 -4.05
CA GLY A 129 1.75 -16.15 -4.09
C GLY A 129 1.17 -16.59 -5.44
N SER A 130 0.99 -15.67 -6.40
CA SER A 130 0.37 -15.97 -7.70
C SER A 130 1.36 -16.37 -8.81
N LEU A 131 2.66 -16.25 -8.58
CA LEU A 131 3.68 -16.56 -9.60
C LEU A 131 4.09 -18.04 -9.67
N ASP A 132 3.57 -18.88 -8.76
CA ASP A 132 3.94 -20.30 -8.67
C ASP A 132 3.05 -21.22 -9.53
N ASN A 133 2.12 -20.67 -10.31
CA ASN A 133 1.19 -21.44 -11.15
C ASN A 133 1.64 -21.50 -12.62
N ASN A 134 2.91 -21.86 -12.90
CA ASN A 134 3.30 -22.36 -14.22
C ASN A 134 4.65 -23.10 -14.15
N ALA A 135 4.63 -24.30 -13.58
CA ALA A 135 5.67 -25.30 -13.77
C ALA A 135 5.05 -26.69 -13.73
N GLU A 136 4.37 -27.09 -14.81
CA GLU A 136 4.51 -28.40 -15.46
C GLU A 136 3.86 -28.40 -16.86
#